data_AF-A0A2X2V557-F1
#
_entry.id   AF-A0A2X2V557-F1
#
_cell.length_a   1.000
_cell.length_b   1.000
_cell.length_c   1.000
_cell.angle_alpha   90.00
_cell.angle_beta   90.00
_cell.angle_gamma   90.00
#
_symmetry.space_group_name_H-M   'P 1'
#
loop_
_entity.id
_entity.type
_entity.pdbx_description
1 polymer ?
#
loop_
_entity_poly.entity_id
_entity_poly.type
_entity_poly.pdbx_seq_one_letter_code
_entity_poly.pdbx_strand_id
1 'polypeptide(L)' 'MLQDIRLERHTEIDYITGYLLRRARAHGVPVPVNARLYEQVKRKENEYERTSAGLPGTWH' A
#
# COMPACT_ATOMS: atom_id res chain seq x y z
N MET A 1 -4.75 4.89 -7.50
CA MET A 1 -3.71 5.08 -6.47
C MET A 1 -3.69 6.47 -5.85
N LEU A 2 -3.35 7.56 -6.56
CA LEU A 2 -3.31 8.90 -5.92
C LEU A 2 -4.68 9.32 -5.36
N GLN A 3 -5.77 9.01 -6.08
CA GLN A 3 -7.13 9.27 -5.60
C GLN A 3 -7.43 8.48 -4.32
N ASP A 4 -7.07 7.20 -4.27
CA ASP A 4 -7.23 6.34 -3.09
C ASP A 4 -6.48 6.93 -1.88
N ILE A 5 -5.23 7.37 -2.07
CA ILE A 5 -4.45 8.04 -1.01
C ILE A 5 -5.10 9.34 -0.55
N ARG A 6 -5.64 10.16 -1.47
CA ARG A 6 -6.33 11.41 -1.12
C ARG A 6 -7.68 11.19 -0.42
N LEU A 7 -8.29 10.04 -0.64
CA LEU A 7 -9.58 9.64 -0.07
C LEU A 7 -9.43 8.63 1.08
N GLU A 8 -8.21 8.38 1.56
CA GLU A 8 -7.89 7.42 2.64
C GLU A 8 -8.48 6.02 2.40
N ARG A 9 -8.41 5.55 1.16
CA ARG A 9 -8.82 4.20 0.75
C ARG A 9 -7.62 3.33 0.46
N HIS A 10 -7.78 2.03 0.72
CA HIS A 10 -6.85 1.02 0.24
C HIS A 10 -6.59 1.14 -1.26
N THR A 11 -5.32 1.05 -1.63
CA THR A 11 -4.88 1.07 -3.02
C THR A 11 -4.67 -0.35 -3.55
N GLU A 12 -4.52 -0.49 -4.86
CA GLU A 12 -4.21 -1.79 -5.50
C GLU A 12 -2.70 -2.11 -5.51
N ILE A 13 -1.87 -1.45 -4.67
CA ILE A 13 -0.39 -1.58 -4.69
C ILE A 13 0.09 -3.04 -4.57
N ASP A 14 -0.60 -3.87 -3.80
CA ASP A 14 -0.27 -5.28 -3.54
C ASP A 14 -0.45 -6.17 -4.78
N TYR A 15 -1.34 -5.77 -5.68
CA TYR A 15 -1.66 -6.46 -6.93
C TYR A 15 -0.85 -5.93 -8.11
N ILE A 16 -0.43 -4.67 -8.09
CA ILE A 16 0.41 -4.08 -9.13
C ILE A 16 1.89 -4.30 -8.81
N THR A 17 2.43 -3.53 -7.87
CA THR A 17 3.86 -3.57 -7.54
C THR A 17 4.17 -4.77 -6.65
N GLY A 18 3.27 -5.15 -5.74
CA GLY A 18 3.44 -6.37 -4.93
C GLY A 18 3.55 -7.63 -5.80
N TYR A 19 2.75 -7.73 -6.86
CA TYR A 19 2.88 -8.81 -7.85
C TYR A 19 4.25 -8.79 -8.54
N LEU A 20 4.66 -7.62 -9.05
CA LEU A 20 5.99 -7.45 -9.66
C LEU A 20 7.12 -7.91 -8.72
N LEU A 21 7.09 -7.51 -7.44
CA LEU A 21 8.10 -7.90 -6.45
C LEU A 21 8.14 -9.42 -6.23
N ARG A 22 6.97 -10.07 -6.16
CA ARG A 22 6.87 -11.54 -6.05
C ARG A 22 7.47 -12.23 -7.28
N ARG A 23 7.20 -11.73 -8.49
CA ARG A 23 7.78 -12.27 -9.73
C ARG A 23 9.28 -12.04 -9.80
N ALA A 24 9.76 -10.83 -9.48
CA ALA A 24 11.18 -10.49 -9.48
C ALA A 24 11.97 -11.38 -8.52
N ARG A 25 11.44 -11.65 -7.32
CA ARG A 25 12.02 -12.59 -6.36
C ARG A 25 12.11 -14.00 -6.93
N ALA A 26 11.05 -14.49 -7.59
CA ALA A 26 11.04 -15.83 -8.19
C ALA A 26 12.10 -16.01 -9.31
N HIS A 27 12.45 -14.92 -10.00
CA HIS A 27 13.43 -14.92 -11.10
C HIS A 27 14.80 -14.38 -10.71
N GLY A 28 15.03 -14.04 -9.43
CA GLY A 28 16.30 -13.48 -8.96
C GLY A 28 16.65 -12.10 -9.55
N VAL A 29 15.66 -11.32 -10.00
CA VAL A 29 15.88 -10.00 -10.62
C VAL A 29 15.83 -8.89 -9.56
N PRO A 30 16.87 -8.06 -9.43
CA PRO A 30 16.85 -6.93 -8.49
C PRO A 30 15.94 -5.82 -9.01
N VAL A 31 15.02 -5.36 -8.16
CA VAL A 31 14.05 -4.29 -8.47
C VAL A 31 13.99 -3.22 -7.37
N PRO A 32 15.12 -2.58 -7.00
CA PRO A 32 15.23 -1.73 -5.82
C PRO A 32 14.29 -0.51 -5.86
N VAL A 33 14.08 0.07 -7.05
CA VAL A 33 13.18 1.22 -7.22
C VAL A 33 11.73 0.84 -6.94
N ASN A 34 11.28 -0.30 -7.47
CA ASN A 34 9.92 -0.80 -7.23
C ASN A 34 9.69 -1.15 -5.76
N ALA A 35 10.70 -1.75 -5.11
CA ALA A 35 10.62 -2.05 -3.68
C ALA A 35 10.47 -0.75 -2.86
N ARG A 36 11.28 0.29 -3.17
CA ARG A 36 11.17 1.58 -2.50
C ARG A 36 9.80 2.24 -2.71
N LEU A 37 9.27 2.21 -3.92
CA LEU A 37 7.94 2.78 -4.23
C LEU A 37 6.82 2.04 -3.51
N TYR A 38 6.87 0.70 -3.49
CA TYR A 38 5.93 -0.13 -2.74
C TYR A 38 5.89 0.26 -1.26
N GLU A 39 7.06 0.32 -0.61
CA GLU A 39 7.17 0.72 0.80
C GLU A 39 6.67 2.14 1.07
N GLN A 40 6.92 3.09 0.16
CA GLN A 40 6.41 4.45 0.28
C GLN A 40 4.89 4.52 0.23
N VAL A 41 4.26 3.71 -0.64
CA VAL A 41 2.80 3.64 -0.72
C VAL A 41 2.23 2.93 0.51
N LYS A 42 2.74 1.76 0.91
CA LYS A 42 2.29 1.06 2.13
C LYS A 42 2.40 1.93 3.37
N ARG A 43 3.45 2.75 3.48
CA ARG A 43 3.59 3.71 4.59
C ARG A 43 2.45 4.73 4.63
N LYS A 44 2.05 5.26 3.48
CA LYS A 44 0.93 6.19 3.38
C LYS A 44 -0.40 5.51 3.69
N GLU A 45 -0.58 4.26 3.27
CA GLU A 45 -1.77 3.48 3.62
C GLU A 45 -1.90 3.29 5.14
N ASN A 46 -0.82 2.83 5.78
CA ASN A 46 -0.80 2.60 7.22
C ASN A 46 -1.01 3.88 8.06
N GLU A 47 -0.73 5.06 7.50
CA GLU A 47 -0.85 6.35 8.20
C GLU A 47 -2.31 6.67 8.54
N TYR A 48 -3.23 6.48 7.59
CA TYR A 48 -4.65 6.76 7.83
C TYR A 48 -5.40 5.57 8.47
N GLU A 49 -4.98 4.32 8.25
CA GLU A 49 -5.56 3.16 8.97
C GLU A 49 -5.39 3.27 10.50
N ARG A 50 -4.23 3.78 10.94
CA ARG A 50 -3.96 4.03 12.36
C ARG A 50 -4.87 5.11 12.94
N THR A 51 -5.25 6.09 12.13
CA THR A 51 -6.19 7.15 12.51
C THR A 51 -7.62 6.62 12.62
N SER A 52 -8.01 5.65 11.79
CA SER A 52 -9.33 5.00 11.84
C SER A 52 -9.51 4.08 13.05
N ALA A 53 -8.43 3.58 13.66
CA ALA A 53 -8.49 2.67 14.81
C ALA A 53 -8.86 3.35 16.15
N GLY A 54 -9.08 4.67 16.17
CA GLY A 54 -9.29 5.47 17.38
C GLY A 54 -10.73 5.92 17.68
N LEU A 55 -11.74 5.55 16.88
CA LEU A 55 -13.13 5.98 17.10
C LEU A 55 -14.07 4.77 17.20
N PRO A 56 -14.87 4.65 18.29
CA PRO A 56 -16.00 3.74 18.28
C PRO A 56 -17.06 4.35 17.36
N GLY A 57 -17.07 3.92 16.10
CA GLY A 57 -18.15 4.23 15.18
C GLY A 57 -19.46 3.68 15.75
N THR A 58 -20.25 4.57 16.34
CA THR A 58 -21.64 4.32 16.68
C THR A 58 -22.39 4.11 15.37
N TRP A 59 -23.03 2.94 15.24
CA TRP A 59 -23.96 2.65 14.16
C TRP A 59 -25.19 3.53 14.35
N HIS A 60 -25.48 4.39 13.38
CA HIS A 60 -26.78 5.02 13.19
C HIS A 60 -27.18 4.93 11.71
#